data_AF-A0A914MKX3-F1
#
_entry.id   AF-A0A914MKX3-F1
#
_cell.length_a   1.000
_cell.length_b   1.000
_cell.length_c   1.000
_cell.angle_alpha   90.00
_cell.angle_beta   90.00
_cell.angle_gamma   90.00
#
_symmetry.space_group_name_H-M   'P 1'
#
loop_
_entity.id
_entity.type
_entity.pdbx_description
1 polymer ?
#
loop_
_entity_poly.entity_id
_entity_poly.type
_entity_poly.pdbx_seq_one_letter_code
_entity_poly.pdbx_strand_id
1 'polypeptide(L)' 'MHKIKFTYDPKKDSLTEIHTKVDAPNDPADVYDYIIDGDGWLVMHMEYNDVKTKRFYKKL' A
#
# COMPACT_ATOMS: atom_id res chain seq x y z
N MET A 1 -16.73 -8.72 -1.20
CA MET A 1 -15.92 -8.82 0.05
C MET A 1 -14.42 -8.77 -0.29
N HIS A 2 -13.55 -8.22 0.56
CA HIS A 2 -12.10 -8.18 0.31
C HIS A 2 -11.34 -9.07 1.30
N LYS A 3 -10.32 -9.78 0.81
CA LYS A 3 -9.28 -10.39 1.63
C LYS A 3 -8.08 -9.44 1.63
N ILE A 4 -7.66 -9.03 2.82
CA ILE A 4 -6.57 -8.06 2.99
C ILE A 4 -5.35 -8.79 3.57
N LYS A 5 -4.17 -8.51 3.00
CA LYS A 5 -2.89 -9.03 3.49
C LYS A 5 -1.93 -7.87 3.71
N PHE A 6 -1.31 -7.84 4.89
CA PHE A 6 -0.21 -6.95 5.23
C PHE A 6 1.11 -7.73 5.24
N THR A 7 2.18 -7.12 4.74
CA THR A 7 3.53 -7.71 4.76
C THR A 7 4.56 -6.63 5.02
N TYR A 8 5.33 -6.79 6.09
CA TYR A 8 6.41 -5.87 6.44
C TYR A 8 7.76 -6.46 6.02
N ASP A 9 8.55 -5.67 5.29
CA ASP A 9 9.93 -6.00 4.90
C ASP A 9 10.91 -5.21 5.79
N PRO A 10 11.56 -5.85 6.79
CA PRO A 10 12.47 -5.17 7.70
C PRO A 10 13.77 -4.70 7.04
N LYS A 11 14.12 -5.20 5.85
CA LYS A 11 15.32 -4.75 5.12
C LYS A 11 15.11 -3.42 4.41
N LYS A 12 13.86 -3.16 4.01
CA LYS A 12 13.45 -1.93 3.31
C LYS A 12 12.73 -0.94 4.22
N ASP A 13 12.42 -1.36 5.44
CA ASP A 13 11.55 -0.63 6.37
C ASP A 13 10.24 -0.18 5.69
N SER A 14 9.60 -1.12 4.99
CA SER A 14 8.41 -0.86 4.19
C SER A 14 7.30 -1.85 4.50
N LEU A 15 6.06 -1.37 4.49
CA LEU A 15 4.85 -2.19 4.63
C LEU A 15 4.11 -2.22 3.29
N THR A 16 3.71 -3.40 2.82
CA THR A 16 2.81 -3.57 1.68
C THR A 16 1.46 -4.09 2.16
N GLU A 17 0.39 -3.47 1.68
CA GLU A 17 -1.00 -3.86 1.89
C GLU A 17 -1.63 -4.25 0.55
N ILE A 18 -2.25 -5.43 0.49
CA ILE A 18 -2.87 -5.97 -0.73
C ILE A 18 -4.33 -6.29 -0.45
N HIS A 19 -5.23 -5.73 -1.26
CA HIS A 19 -6.67 -6.01 -1.21
C HIS A 19 -7.07 -6.86 -2.41
N THR A 20 -7.53 -8.08 -2.17
CA THR A 20 -8.03 -8.99 -3.22
C THR A 20 -9.54 -9.14 -3.10
N LYS A 21 -10.28 -8.88 -4.18
CA LYS A 21 -11.73 -9.10 -4.25
C LYS A 21 -12.03 -10.60 -4.19
N VAL A 22 -12.80 -11.03 -3.20
CA VAL A 22 -13.16 -12.44 -3.01
C VAL A 22 -14.10 -12.93 -4.12
N ASP A 23 -15.01 -12.04 -4.57
CA ASP A 23 -16.06 -12.37 -5.53
C ASP A 23 -15.61 -12.20 -7.00
N ALA A 24 -14.44 -11.61 -7.22
CA ALA A 24 -13.84 -11.36 -8.53
C ALA A 24 -12.32 -11.64 -8.47
N PRO A 25 -11.90 -12.91 -8.38
CA PRO A 25 -10.50 -13.27 -8.18
C PRO A 25 -9.59 -12.95 -9.39
N ASN A 26 -10.18 -12.67 -10.55
CA ASN A 26 -9.47 -12.25 -11.76
C ASN A 26 -9.29 -10.73 -11.87
N ASP A 27 -9.98 -9.94 -11.02
CA ASP A 27 -9.72 -8.51 -10.96
C ASP A 27 -8.34 -8.26 -10.34
N PRO A 28 -7.55 -7.31 -10.87
CA PRO A 28 -6.30 -6.90 -10.24
C PRO A 28 -6.53 -6.53 -8.77
N ALA A 29 -5.62 -6.97 -7.91
CA ALA A 29 -5.62 -6.56 -6.51
C ALA A 29 -5.21 -5.08 -6.40
N ASP A 30 -5.79 -4.36 -5.45
CA ASP A 30 -5.30 -3.03 -5.09
C ASP A 30 -4.07 -3.21 -4.20
N VAL A 31 -2.96 -2.57 -4.58
CA VAL A 31 -1.67 -2.66 -3.88
C VAL A 31 -1.28 -1.28 -3.38
N TYR A 32 -0.93 -1.23 -2.09
CA TYR A 32 -0.48 -0.02 -1.42
C TYR A 32 0.85 -0.28 -0.72
N ASP A 33 1.83 0.60 -0.96
CA ASP A 33 3.13 0.55 -0.30
C ASP A 33 3.27 1.71 0.67
N TYR A 34 3.85 1.45 1.82
CA TYR A 34 4.02 2.42 2.89
C TYR A 34 5.48 2.47 3.34
N ILE A 35 5.98 3.68 3.53
CA ILE A 35 7.29 3.97 4.12
C ILE A 35 7.17 5.11 5.12
N ILE A 36 8.14 5.21 6.03
CA ILE A 36 8.40 6.45 6.77
C ILE A 36 9.46 7.24 6.01
N ASP A 37 9.16 8.48 5.64
CA ASP A 37 10.13 9.35 4.98
C ASP A 37 11.12 9.98 5.96
N GLY A 38 12.10 10.74 5.44
CA GLY A 38 13.14 11.39 6.26
C GLY A 38 12.60 12.42 7.24
N ASP A 39 11.40 12.97 7.01
CA ASP A 39 10.74 13.94 7.87
C ASP A 39 9.77 13.27 8.87
N GLY A 40 9.72 11.93 8.88
CA GLY A 40 8.89 11.14 9.78
C GLY A 40 7.42 11.04 9.36
N TRP A 41 7.08 11.38 8.11
CA TRP A 41 5.73 11.19 7.57
C TRP A 41 5.54 9.76 7.12
N LEU A 42 4.35 9.21 7.36
CA LEU A 42 3.93 7.98 6.71
C LEU A 42 3.50 8.33 5.28
N VAL A 43 4.21 7.79 4.30
CA VAL A 43 3.92 7.98 2.88
C VAL A 43 3.32 6.71 2.33
N MET A 44 2.12 6.82 1.76
CA MET A 44 1.44 5.74 1.04
C MET A 44 1.57 5.97 -0.46
N HIS A 45 2.06 4.97 -1.19
CA HIS A 45 2.16 4.94 -2.65
C HIS A 45 1.08 4.03 -3.22
N MET A 46 0.43 4.50 -4.29
CA MET A 46 -0.54 3.72 -5.05
C MET A 46 -0.29 3.87 -6.55
N GLU A 47 -0.49 2.78 -7.28
CA GLU A 47 -0.34 2.74 -8.73
C GLU A 47 -1.47 1.93 -9.37
N TYR A 48 -2.09 2.48 -10.40
CA TYR A 48 -3.11 1.79 -11.19
C TYR A 48 -3.06 2.27 -12.64
N ASN A 49 -2.89 1.34 -13.59
CA ASN A 49 -2.79 1.63 -15.03
C ASN A 49 -1.85 2.81 -15.33
N ASP A 50 -0.61 2.72 -14.84
CA ASP A 50 0.46 3.73 -14.95
C ASP A 50 0.19 5.09 -14.27
N VAL A 51 -0.99 5.29 -13.69
CA VAL A 51 -1.31 6.47 -12.88
C VAL A 51 -0.79 6.23 -11.46
N LYS A 52 0.11 7.10 -11.01
CA LYS A 52 0.76 7.01 -9.69
C LYS A 52 0.32 8.17 -8.80
N THR A 53 0.12 7.89 -7.53
CA THR A 53 -0.21 8.91 -6.53
C THR A 53 0.45 8.61 -5.19
N LYS A 54 0.57 9.66 -4.36
CA LYS A 54 1.11 9.58 -2.99
C LYS A 54 0.16 10.28 -2.02
N ARG A 55 0.00 9.70 -0.84
CA ARG A 55 -0.67 10.34 0.32
C ARG A 55 0.32 10.45 1.47
N PHE A 56 0.31 11.59 2.15
CA PHE A 56 1.22 11.93 3.25
C PHE A 56 0.42 12.05 4.54
N TYR A 57 0.78 11.26 5.54
CA TYR A 57 0.11 11.21 6.83
C TYR A 57 1.07 11.67 7.92
N LYS A 58 0.68 12.75 8.62
CA LYS A 58 1.43 13.25 9.77
C LYS A 58 1.10 12.40 10.99
N LYS A 59 2.12 11.93 11.70
CA LYS A 59 1.94 11.31 13.02
C LYS A 59 1.36 12.33 14.00
N LEU A 60 0.28 11.96 14.70
CA LEU A 60 -0.34 12.75 15.76
C LEU A 60 0.42 12.61 17.08
#